data_AF-A0A0Q6TCK1-F1
#
_entry.id   AF-A0A0Q6TCK1-F1
#
_cell.length_a   1.000
_cell.length_b   1.000
_cell.length_c   1.000
_cell.angle_alpha   90.00
_cell.angle_beta   90.00
_cell.angle_gamma   90.00
#
_symmetry.space_group_name_H-M   'P 1'
#
loop_
_entity.id
_entity.type
_entity.pdbx_description
1 polymer ?
#
loop_
_entity_poly.entity_id
_entity_poly.type
_entity_poly.pdbx_seq_one_letter_code
_entity_poly.pdbx_strand_id
1 'polypeptide(L)'
;MRQIKKPGDQVKMIRARAAWALLAAGLTAAPAWGECKLSKLEIPVRVVNHRPIGTLNLNGTEVPMLIDSGAFYSFLTPSVAAQLNLRLRSLPDGLRIWGYTGSVQARATRVEKVIFQGTTLNNVEFIVGGNEVGSGIQGVLGRNFLSMADAEYDLAHGVVRLMFPKGDCDKTIFAYWAGEAPIIVLPLETGSRGSDTAIKVPARVNDQDVKALLDTGAPRTSLKLRTARRVGVKESDLIEIGRIGGAGSGQAKAWTGPIETFEFGGEKIHNSQFIIDEASGADVDMLLGLDYFLSHRIYVSQLQRKLYATWNGGAVFARTAGSYDARYATRPEDISPDDALALARRGEASAARGDYERALEDLNRACELEPRNEAHFLARARVHLSMRQFAKAQADLDEALRLHPALDEALALRASLRVSKGEREGALADLRALDAGLPPSSHLRAGMADVYARLELAPEALRQWELWMPSHRSDFSMARVLNNRCWLRVRLALDLKMALDDCKESVSLDGGAVSARDSLGWAYLRLDDASRALKAFDAAIEIKPLPMALYGRALAQRRLGNEDAARRDLEAARKQRRHIDDEVRKQGLPVAEDAPAAASAAAS
;
A
#
# COMPACT_ATOMS: atom_id res chain seq x y z
N MET A 1 -15.48 38.92 -4.25
CA MET A 1 -16.63 38.93 -3.32
C MET A 1 -17.93 38.68 -4.09
N ARG A 2 -18.50 37.49 -3.96
CA ARG A 2 -19.95 37.17 -4.00
C ARG A 2 -20.09 35.68 -3.69
N GLN A 3 -20.65 35.39 -2.52
CA GLN A 3 -20.98 34.05 -2.06
C GLN A 3 -22.01 33.43 -3.01
N ILE A 4 -21.73 32.25 -3.55
CA ILE A 4 -22.73 31.43 -4.22
C ILE A 4 -23.03 30.24 -3.30
N LYS A 5 -24.31 30.15 -2.96
CA LYS A 5 -24.95 29.18 -2.07
C LYS A 5 -24.61 27.74 -2.45
N LYS A 6 -24.38 26.91 -1.41
CA LYS A 6 -24.25 25.46 -1.48
C LYS A 6 -25.47 24.84 -2.18
N PRO A 7 -25.30 23.93 -3.15
CA PRO A 7 -26.37 23.02 -3.54
C PRO A 7 -26.40 21.86 -2.54
N GLY A 8 -27.43 21.87 -1.69
CA GLY A 8 -27.94 20.65 -1.10
C GLY A 8 -28.80 19.94 -2.14
N ASP A 9 -28.45 18.70 -2.45
CA ASP A 9 -29.44 17.65 -2.68
C ASP A 9 -28.80 16.28 -2.46
N GLN A 10 -29.05 15.81 -1.24
CA GLN A 10 -29.40 14.45 -0.86
C GLN A 10 -29.25 13.39 -1.98
N VAL A 11 -28.12 12.67 -1.97
CA VAL A 11 -28.19 11.26 -2.37
C VAL A 11 -29.06 10.60 -1.30
N LYS A 12 -30.30 10.23 -1.65
CA LYS A 12 -30.98 9.12 -0.98
C LYS A 12 -30.14 7.88 -1.26
N MET A 13 -29.07 7.70 -0.50
CA MET A 13 -28.38 6.43 -0.42
C MET A 13 -29.42 5.51 0.18
N ILE A 14 -29.92 4.59 -0.64
CA ILE A 14 -30.75 3.49 -0.18
C ILE A 14 -29.93 2.87 0.94
N ARG A 15 -30.36 3.10 2.18
CA ARG A 15 -29.95 2.26 3.30
C ARG A 15 -30.15 0.86 2.77
N ALA A 16 -29.10 0.06 2.70
CA ALA A 16 -29.27 -1.37 2.78
C ALA A 16 -29.89 -1.61 4.16
N ARG A 17 -31.20 -1.40 4.28
CA ARG A 17 -32.04 -2.25 5.10
C ARG A 17 -32.00 -3.59 4.38
N ALA A 18 -30.86 -4.26 4.42
CA ALA A 18 -30.88 -5.69 4.49
C ALA A 18 -31.71 -5.94 5.75
N ALA A 19 -32.98 -6.27 5.55
CA ALA A 19 -33.79 -6.83 6.59
C ALA A 19 -33.12 -8.15 6.96
N TRP A 20 -32.16 -8.07 7.88
CA TRP A 20 -31.63 -9.20 8.61
C TRP A 20 -32.70 -9.65 9.61
N ALA A 21 -33.84 -10.02 9.07
CA ALA A 21 -34.89 -10.73 9.74
C ALA A 21 -34.78 -12.17 9.24
N LEU A 22 -33.78 -12.93 9.71
CA LEU A 22 -33.74 -14.40 9.58
C LEU A 22 -32.67 -15.03 10.51
N LEU A 23 -32.63 -14.57 11.76
CA LEU A 23 -32.12 -15.35 12.90
C LEU A 23 -33.05 -15.22 14.13
N ALA A 24 -34.34 -14.99 13.86
CA ALA A 24 -35.39 -14.91 14.87
C ALA A 24 -36.62 -15.69 14.37
N ALA A 25 -36.51 -17.00 14.31
CA ALA A 25 -37.66 -17.88 14.22
C ALA A 25 -37.60 -18.84 15.42
N GLY A 26 -38.19 -18.41 16.53
CA GLY A 26 -38.27 -19.19 17.75
C GLY A 26 -38.59 -18.32 18.97
N LEU A 27 -39.89 -18.29 19.30
CA LEU A 27 -40.50 -17.97 20.60
C LEU A 27 -41.01 -16.53 20.84
N THR A 28 -42.28 -16.56 21.27
CA THR A 28 -43.15 -15.51 21.78
C THR A 28 -42.73 -15.01 23.17
N ALA A 29 -43.29 -13.85 23.54
CA ALA A 29 -43.22 -13.11 24.81
C ALA A 29 -42.08 -12.08 24.92
N ALA A 30 -42.46 -10.87 25.34
CA ALA A 30 -41.60 -9.70 25.51
C ALA A 30 -40.42 -10.01 26.46
N PRO A 31 -39.20 -9.50 26.20
CA PRO A 31 -38.09 -9.81 27.08
C PRO A 31 -38.19 -9.01 28.38
N ALA A 32 -38.10 -9.74 29.49
CA ALA A 32 -37.54 -9.22 30.73
C ALA A 32 -36.17 -8.56 30.44
N TRP A 33 -35.82 -7.54 31.20
CA TRP A 33 -34.58 -6.80 31.05
C TRP A 33 -33.40 -7.76 31.23
N GLY A 34 -32.77 -8.15 30.11
CA GLY A 34 -31.73 -9.19 30.08
C GLY A 34 -30.32 -8.62 30.18
N GLU A 35 -29.44 -9.39 30.82
CA GLU A 35 -27.98 -9.16 30.87
C GLU A 35 -27.38 -8.92 29.47
N CYS A 36 -26.31 -8.12 29.38
CA CYS A 36 -25.60 -7.86 28.13
C CYS A 36 -25.06 -9.15 27.52
N LYS A 37 -25.50 -9.47 26.30
CA LYS A 37 -25.01 -10.61 25.52
C LYS A 37 -24.29 -10.12 24.28
N LEU A 38 -23.06 -10.60 24.09
CA LEU A 38 -22.27 -10.33 22.91
C LEU A 38 -22.35 -11.51 21.95
N SER A 39 -22.77 -11.24 20.71
CA SER A 39 -22.60 -12.18 19.60
C SER A 39 -21.58 -11.63 18.61
N LYS A 40 -20.82 -12.49 17.95
CA LYS A 40 -19.71 -12.09 17.08
C LYS A 40 -19.78 -12.73 15.71
N LEU A 41 -19.31 -12.01 14.71
CA LEU A 41 -18.97 -12.50 13.37
C LEU A 41 -17.48 -12.25 13.14
N GLU A 42 -16.71 -13.32 12.96
CA GLU A 42 -15.26 -13.21 12.77
C GLU A 42 -14.91 -13.04 11.29
N ILE A 43 -13.95 -12.17 11.01
CA ILE A 43 -13.39 -11.89 9.70
C ILE A 43 -11.91 -12.28 9.81
N PRO A 44 -11.48 -13.41 9.24
CA PRO A 44 -10.07 -13.76 9.15
C PRO A 44 -9.31 -12.68 8.38
N VAL A 45 -8.17 -12.25 8.91
CA VAL A 45 -7.33 -11.21 8.32
C VAL A 45 -5.90 -11.72 8.16
N ARG A 46 -5.43 -11.73 6.92
CA ARG A 46 -4.02 -11.94 6.60
C ARG A 46 -3.28 -10.60 6.66
N VAL A 47 -2.02 -10.60 7.05
CA VAL A 47 -1.22 -9.36 7.05
C VAL A 47 -0.03 -9.53 6.11
N VAL A 48 -0.18 -9.03 4.88
CA VAL A 48 0.83 -9.20 3.82
C VAL A 48 1.45 -7.85 3.47
N ASN A 49 2.77 -7.73 3.64
CA ASN A 49 3.51 -6.47 3.41
C ASN A 49 2.90 -5.26 4.14
N HIS A 50 2.56 -5.41 5.42
CA HIS A 50 1.94 -4.35 6.23
C HIS A 50 0.57 -3.89 5.71
N ARG A 51 -0.20 -4.81 5.13
CA ARG A 51 -1.59 -4.58 4.72
C ARG A 51 -2.48 -5.65 5.34
N PRO A 52 -3.52 -5.28 6.12
CA PRO A 52 -4.52 -6.23 6.60
C PRO A 52 -5.50 -6.55 5.47
N ILE A 53 -5.63 -7.83 5.13
CA ILE A 53 -6.39 -8.32 4.00
C ILE A 53 -7.48 -9.26 4.50
N GLY A 54 -8.74 -8.92 4.22
CA GLY A 54 -9.87 -9.83 4.34
C GLY A 54 -10.45 -10.15 2.97
N THR A 55 -11.15 -11.27 2.84
CA THR A 55 -11.69 -11.72 1.54
C THR A 55 -13.18 -11.46 1.46
N LEU A 56 -13.64 -10.91 0.33
CA LEU A 56 -15.03 -10.94 -0.09
C LEU A 56 -15.19 -11.94 -1.22
N ASN A 57 -16.35 -12.56 -1.35
CA ASN A 57 -16.70 -13.25 -2.59
C ASN A 57 -17.71 -12.41 -3.37
N LEU A 58 -17.31 -11.96 -4.56
CA LEU A 58 -18.09 -11.11 -5.46
C LEU A 58 -18.50 -11.94 -6.68
N ASN A 59 -19.80 -12.19 -6.83
CA ASN A 59 -20.36 -13.00 -7.92
C ASN A 59 -19.69 -14.39 -8.08
N GLY A 60 -19.26 -15.01 -6.98
CA GLY A 60 -18.58 -16.31 -7.00
C GLY A 60 -17.05 -16.23 -6.97
N THR A 61 -16.46 -15.06 -7.19
CA THR A 61 -15.00 -14.87 -7.20
C THR A 61 -14.50 -14.33 -5.87
N GLU A 62 -13.46 -14.94 -5.31
CA GLU A 62 -12.77 -14.39 -4.13
C GLU A 62 -11.94 -13.15 -4.49
N VAL A 63 -12.14 -12.09 -3.74
CA VAL A 63 -11.54 -10.76 -3.95
C VAL A 63 -10.88 -10.34 -2.65
N PRO A 64 -9.54 -10.29 -2.61
CA PRO A 64 -8.80 -9.78 -1.46
C PRO A 64 -9.01 -8.27 -1.29
N MET A 65 -9.45 -7.85 -0.11
CA MET A 65 -9.79 -6.47 0.21
C MET A 65 -8.92 -5.96 1.36
N LEU A 66 -8.36 -4.75 1.22
CA LEU A 66 -7.73 -4.05 2.34
C LEU A 66 -8.79 -3.77 3.39
N ILE A 67 -8.59 -4.23 4.62
CA ILE A 67 -9.41 -3.83 5.76
C ILE A 67 -9.00 -2.40 6.14
N ASP A 68 -9.87 -1.43 5.91
CA ASP A 68 -9.54 -0.02 6.07
C ASP A 68 -10.61 0.70 6.89
N SER A 69 -10.32 0.89 8.18
CA SER A 69 -11.18 1.65 9.10
C SER A 69 -11.18 3.16 8.83
N GLY A 70 -10.19 3.68 8.09
CA GLY A 70 -10.11 5.07 7.65
C GLY A 70 -11.00 5.35 6.43
N ALA A 71 -11.23 4.35 5.58
CA ALA A 71 -12.06 4.46 4.39
C ALA A 71 -13.56 4.57 4.73
N PHE A 72 -14.18 5.69 4.37
CA PHE A 72 -15.60 5.94 4.64
C PHE A 72 -16.55 4.95 3.93
N TYR A 73 -16.10 4.31 2.85
CA TYR A 73 -16.88 3.38 2.04
C TYR A 73 -15.97 2.31 1.44
N SER A 74 -16.55 1.26 0.86
CA SER A 74 -15.82 0.19 0.19
C SER A 74 -15.58 0.51 -1.28
N PHE A 75 -14.39 0.19 -1.77
CA PHE A 75 -13.93 0.49 -3.12
C PHE A 75 -13.46 -0.77 -3.83
N LEU A 76 -13.68 -0.83 -5.14
CA LEU A 76 -13.03 -1.77 -6.03
C LEU A 76 -12.07 -1.01 -6.95
N THR A 77 -10.94 -1.63 -7.26
CA THR A 77 -10.02 -1.10 -8.27
C THR A 77 -10.64 -1.22 -9.67
N PRO A 78 -10.25 -0.34 -10.62
CA PRO A 78 -10.68 -0.49 -12.01
C PRO A 78 -10.26 -1.82 -12.65
N SER A 79 -9.11 -2.37 -12.26
CA SER A 79 -8.61 -3.67 -12.72
C SER A 79 -9.55 -4.83 -12.36
N VAL A 80 -10.11 -4.80 -11.16
CA VAL A 80 -11.04 -5.83 -10.66
C VAL A 80 -12.41 -5.67 -11.28
N ALA A 81 -12.88 -4.44 -11.43
CA ALA A 81 -14.12 -4.21 -12.16
C ALA A 81 -14.03 -4.72 -13.61
N ALA A 82 -12.88 -4.56 -14.27
CA ALA A 82 -12.64 -5.13 -15.60
C ALA A 82 -12.59 -6.66 -15.56
N GLN A 83 -11.87 -7.26 -14.60
CA GLN A 83 -11.74 -8.71 -14.46
C GLN A 83 -13.09 -9.40 -14.20
N LEU A 84 -13.95 -8.79 -13.39
CA LEU A 84 -15.28 -9.30 -13.06
C LEU A 84 -16.36 -8.85 -14.06
N ASN A 85 -15.97 -8.16 -15.14
CA ASN A 85 -16.87 -7.63 -16.17
C ASN A 85 -18.03 -6.80 -15.60
N LEU A 86 -17.75 -5.97 -14.59
CA LEU A 86 -18.76 -5.18 -13.88
C LEU A 86 -19.18 -3.96 -14.69
N ARG A 87 -20.50 -3.71 -14.74
CA ARG A 87 -21.04 -2.51 -15.40
C ARG A 87 -20.75 -1.26 -14.57
N LEU A 88 -20.00 -0.32 -15.16
CA LEU A 88 -19.66 0.94 -14.51
C LEU A 88 -20.62 2.07 -14.91
N ARG A 89 -21.18 2.76 -13.92
CA ARG A 89 -21.98 3.98 -14.09
C ARG A 89 -21.22 5.19 -13.59
N SER A 90 -21.35 6.31 -14.29
CA SER A 90 -20.80 7.58 -13.82
C SER A 90 -21.54 8.03 -12.55
N LEU A 91 -20.80 8.60 -11.61
CA LEU A 91 -21.41 9.32 -10.49
C LEU A 91 -21.95 10.66 -10.99
N PRO A 92 -22.94 11.27 -10.30
CA PRO A 92 -23.46 12.59 -10.66
C PRO A 92 -22.35 13.63 -10.80
N ASP A 93 -22.50 14.54 -11.78
CA ASP A 93 -21.50 15.55 -12.07
C ASP A 93 -21.17 16.40 -10.83
N GLY A 94 -19.87 16.57 -10.57
CA GLY A 94 -19.36 17.30 -9.40
C GLY A 94 -19.13 16.45 -8.14
N LEU A 95 -19.55 15.18 -8.11
CA LEU A 95 -19.25 14.28 -6.98
C LEU A 95 -17.79 13.83 -7.02
N ARG A 96 -16.97 14.40 -6.12
CA ARG A 96 -15.58 13.97 -5.89
C ARG A 96 -15.45 13.23 -4.58
N ILE A 97 -14.70 12.13 -4.61
CA ILE A 97 -14.38 11.37 -3.41
C ILE A 97 -13.03 11.83 -2.91
N TRP A 98 -12.97 12.24 -1.64
CA TRP A 98 -11.76 12.71 -0.98
C TRP A 98 -11.22 11.64 -0.03
N GLY A 99 -9.96 11.27 -0.21
CA GLY A 99 -9.16 10.49 0.74
C GLY A 99 -8.15 11.37 1.49
N TYR A 100 -7.31 10.74 2.31
CA TYR A 100 -6.27 11.43 3.09
C TYR A 100 -5.31 12.23 2.20
N THR A 101 -4.89 11.65 1.07
CA THR A 101 -3.88 12.24 0.17
C THR A 101 -4.42 12.95 -1.07
N GLY A 102 -5.74 13.04 -1.29
CA GLY A 102 -6.32 13.73 -2.45
C GLY A 102 -7.71 13.22 -2.88
N SER A 103 -8.15 13.59 -4.09
CA SER A 103 -9.46 13.18 -4.64
C SER A 103 -9.38 12.19 -5.80
N VAL A 104 -10.34 11.27 -5.88
CA VAL A 104 -10.46 10.28 -6.96
C VAL A 104 -11.68 10.61 -7.82
N GLN A 105 -11.51 10.54 -9.16
CA GLN A 105 -12.65 10.44 -10.06
C GLN A 105 -13.20 9.02 -9.98
N ALA A 106 -14.35 8.88 -9.35
CA ALA A 106 -14.93 7.59 -9.06
C ALA A 106 -16.12 7.29 -9.97
N ARG A 107 -16.29 6.01 -10.26
CA ARG A 107 -17.50 5.44 -10.85
C ARG A 107 -18.22 4.63 -9.78
N ALA A 108 -19.44 4.24 -10.05
CA ALA A 108 -20.13 3.26 -9.22
C ALA A 108 -20.39 1.99 -10.03
N THR A 109 -20.52 0.88 -9.33
CA THR A 109 -21.01 -0.37 -9.89
C THR A 109 -21.94 -1.05 -8.89
N ARG A 110 -22.65 -2.07 -9.36
CA ARG A 110 -23.49 -2.93 -8.53
C ARG A 110 -23.02 -4.35 -8.70
N VAL A 111 -22.70 -4.98 -7.58
CA VAL A 111 -22.39 -6.41 -7.51
C VAL A 111 -23.66 -7.13 -7.09
N GLU A 112 -24.06 -8.12 -7.89
CA GLU A 112 -25.34 -8.81 -7.71
C GLU A 112 -25.34 -9.64 -6.44
N LYS A 113 -24.26 -10.39 -6.20
CA LYS A 113 -24.12 -11.26 -5.04
C LYS A 113 -22.77 -11.01 -4.36
N VAL A 114 -22.82 -10.53 -3.13
CA VAL A 114 -21.64 -10.39 -2.25
C VAL A 114 -21.78 -11.39 -1.13
N ILE A 115 -20.87 -12.34 -1.04
CA ILE A 115 -20.79 -13.25 0.10
C ILE A 115 -19.70 -12.74 1.05
N PHE A 116 -20.08 -12.57 2.31
CA PHE A 116 -19.23 -12.10 3.39
C PHE A 116 -19.46 -12.97 4.63
N GLN A 117 -18.44 -13.75 5.03
CA GLN A 117 -18.52 -14.67 6.18
C GLN A 117 -19.78 -15.56 6.18
N GLY A 118 -20.02 -16.24 5.06
CA GLY A 118 -21.19 -17.12 4.86
C GLY A 118 -22.52 -16.40 4.62
N THR A 119 -22.56 -15.07 4.78
CA THR A 119 -23.74 -14.27 4.50
C THR A 119 -23.77 -13.82 3.06
N THR A 120 -24.91 -14.01 2.39
CA THR A 120 -25.15 -13.41 1.07
C THR A 120 -25.88 -12.06 1.20
N LEU A 121 -25.28 -11.01 0.64
CA LEU A 121 -25.88 -9.70 0.42
C LEU A 121 -26.15 -9.53 -1.08
N ASN A 122 -27.36 -9.11 -1.43
CA ASN A 122 -27.76 -8.93 -2.82
C ASN A 122 -27.70 -7.45 -3.22
N ASN A 123 -27.30 -7.19 -4.46
CA ASN A 123 -27.33 -5.87 -5.10
C ASN A 123 -26.54 -4.79 -4.34
N VAL A 124 -25.33 -5.12 -3.89
CA VAL A 124 -24.47 -4.21 -3.14
C VAL A 124 -23.80 -3.23 -4.11
N GLU A 125 -23.87 -1.93 -3.80
CA GLU A 125 -23.19 -0.90 -4.58
C GLU A 125 -21.75 -0.74 -4.10
N PHE A 126 -20.81 -0.68 -5.05
CA PHE A 126 -19.41 -0.37 -4.80
C PHE A 126 -19.01 0.88 -5.55
N ILE A 127 -18.05 1.58 -4.98
CA ILE A 127 -17.35 2.65 -5.66
C ILE A 127 -16.18 2.02 -6.41
N VAL A 128 -15.96 2.43 -7.66
CA VAL A 128 -14.85 1.97 -8.49
C VAL A 128 -13.90 3.11 -8.77
N GLY A 129 -12.64 2.94 -8.37
CA GLY A 129 -11.60 3.93 -8.55
C GLY A 129 -10.48 3.75 -7.53
N GLY A 130 -9.46 4.61 -7.65
CA GLY A 130 -8.28 4.54 -6.80
C GLY A 130 -7.15 3.76 -7.44
N ASN A 131 -6.14 3.49 -6.61
CA ASN A 131 -4.93 2.77 -6.97
C ASN A 131 -4.99 1.31 -6.52
N GLU A 132 -4.18 0.46 -7.13
CA GLU A 132 -3.81 -0.81 -6.52
C GLU A 132 -2.91 -0.57 -5.33
N VAL A 133 -3.21 -1.18 -4.19
CA VAL A 133 -2.46 -0.95 -2.94
C VAL A 133 -1.35 -1.99 -2.71
N GLY A 134 -1.11 -2.85 -3.71
CA GLY A 134 -0.12 -3.93 -3.71
C GLY A 134 -0.62 -5.25 -3.09
N SER A 135 0.25 -6.26 -3.01
CA SER A 135 0.00 -7.57 -2.36
C SER A 135 -1.27 -8.31 -2.85
N GLY A 136 -1.61 -8.18 -4.13
CA GLY A 136 -2.83 -8.79 -4.70
C GLY A 136 -4.14 -8.21 -4.17
N ILE A 137 -4.10 -7.07 -3.49
CA ILE A 137 -5.30 -6.40 -2.99
C ILE A 137 -6.05 -5.75 -4.14
N GLN A 138 -7.34 -6.07 -4.20
CA GLN A 138 -8.23 -5.78 -5.31
C GLN A 138 -9.27 -4.71 -4.98
N GLY A 139 -9.35 -4.31 -3.72
CA GLY A 139 -10.22 -3.24 -3.27
C GLY A 139 -10.01 -2.90 -1.81
N VAL A 140 -10.89 -2.06 -1.29
CA VAL A 140 -10.90 -1.61 0.10
C VAL A 140 -12.24 -1.97 0.72
N LEU A 141 -12.21 -2.67 1.85
CA LEU A 141 -13.36 -2.92 2.70
C LEU A 141 -13.44 -1.81 3.75
N GLY A 142 -14.31 -0.85 3.51
CA GLY A 142 -14.46 0.34 4.35
C GLY A 142 -15.54 0.24 5.41
N ARG A 143 -15.79 1.37 6.07
CA ARG A 143 -16.72 1.49 7.21
C ARG A 143 -18.17 1.15 6.92
N ASN A 144 -18.61 1.12 5.67
CA ASN A 144 -19.96 0.63 5.34
C ASN A 144 -20.16 -0.87 5.67
N PHE A 145 -19.08 -1.64 5.77
CA PHE A 145 -19.08 -2.99 6.34
C PHE A 145 -18.54 -3.00 7.78
N LEU A 146 -17.40 -2.35 8.02
CA LEU A 146 -16.70 -2.42 9.30
C LEU A 146 -17.45 -1.74 10.45
N SER A 147 -18.40 -0.85 10.15
CA SER A 147 -19.22 -0.15 11.16
C SER A 147 -20.70 -0.58 11.12
N MET A 148 -21.02 -1.75 10.55
CA MET A 148 -22.38 -2.31 10.62
C MET A 148 -22.78 -2.72 12.05
N ALA A 149 -21.78 -2.97 12.90
CA ALA A 149 -21.91 -3.29 14.31
C ALA A 149 -20.73 -2.65 15.07
N ASP A 150 -20.60 -2.93 16.37
CA ASP A 150 -19.34 -2.65 17.06
C ASP A 150 -18.21 -3.47 16.41
N ALA A 151 -16.97 -2.99 16.49
CA ALA A 151 -15.85 -3.63 15.81
C ALA A 151 -14.70 -3.89 16.77
N GLU A 152 -14.25 -5.13 16.83
CA GLU A 152 -13.06 -5.55 17.54
C GLU A 152 -11.94 -5.87 16.54
N TYR A 153 -10.79 -5.23 16.71
CA TYR A 153 -9.59 -5.42 15.91
C TYR A 153 -8.55 -6.15 16.75
N ASP A 154 -8.25 -7.38 16.36
CA ASP A 154 -7.26 -8.25 16.97
C ASP A 154 -6.28 -8.70 15.88
N LEU A 155 -5.66 -7.70 15.25
CA LEU A 155 -4.86 -7.92 14.03
C LEU A 155 -3.55 -8.65 14.30
N ALA A 156 -3.04 -8.63 15.53
CA ALA A 156 -1.91 -9.47 15.95
C ALA A 156 -2.24 -10.96 15.85
N HIS A 157 -3.51 -11.34 16.03
CA HIS A 157 -4.02 -12.70 15.82
C HIS A 157 -4.69 -12.87 14.45
N GLY A 158 -4.60 -11.86 13.59
CA GLY A 158 -5.14 -11.90 12.23
C GLY A 158 -6.65 -12.06 12.18
N VAL A 159 -7.39 -11.29 12.98
CA VAL A 159 -8.85 -11.30 12.98
C VAL A 159 -9.45 -9.93 13.29
N VAL A 160 -10.56 -9.62 12.62
CA VAL A 160 -11.49 -8.55 13.00
C VAL A 160 -12.82 -9.19 13.33
N ARG A 161 -13.50 -8.73 14.39
CA ARG A 161 -14.80 -9.26 14.81
C ARG A 161 -15.84 -8.15 14.75
N LEU A 162 -16.95 -8.39 14.06
CA LEU A 162 -18.14 -7.56 14.18
C LEU A 162 -18.94 -8.05 15.37
N MET A 163 -19.18 -7.15 16.32
CA MET A 163 -19.72 -7.42 17.64
C MET A 163 -21.13 -6.86 17.72
N PHE A 164 -22.09 -7.72 18.05
CA PHE A 164 -23.52 -7.42 18.11
C PHE A 164 -23.99 -7.51 19.57
N PRO A 165 -23.84 -6.42 20.35
CA PRO A 165 -24.36 -6.35 21.71
C PRO A 165 -25.90 -6.38 21.71
N LYS A 166 -26.49 -7.17 22.63
CA LYS A 166 -27.94 -7.28 22.85
C LYS A 166 -28.24 -7.26 24.35
N GLY A 167 -29.36 -6.63 24.73
CA GLY A 167 -29.75 -6.47 26.15
C GLY A 167 -29.26 -5.14 26.73
N ASP A 168 -29.18 -5.05 28.06
CA ASP A 168 -28.65 -3.88 28.76
C ASP A 168 -27.12 -3.93 28.81
N CYS A 169 -26.48 -3.17 27.93
CA CYS A 169 -25.02 -3.15 27.78
C CYS A 169 -24.38 -1.82 28.23
N ASP A 170 -25.12 -0.88 28.82
CA ASP A 170 -24.64 0.48 29.06
C ASP A 170 -23.45 0.55 30.03
N LYS A 171 -23.40 -0.38 30.99
CA LYS A 171 -22.35 -0.47 32.02
C LYS A 171 -21.29 -1.54 31.73
N THR A 172 -21.39 -2.25 30.61
CA THR A 172 -20.48 -3.35 30.28
C THR A 172 -19.12 -2.82 29.83
N ILE A 173 -18.04 -3.40 30.35
CA ILE A 173 -16.68 -3.16 29.85
C ILE A 173 -16.43 -4.14 28.70
N PHE A 174 -16.24 -3.62 27.48
CA PHE A 174 -16.10 -4.48 26.30
C PHE A 174 -14.69 -5.01 26.05
N ALA A 175 -13.70 -4.62 26.86
CA ALA A 175 -12.38 -5.27 26.90
C ALA A 175 -12.42 -6.58 27.71
N TYR A 176 -13.32 -7.50 27.34
CA TYR A 176 -13.56 -8.76 28.06
C TYR A 176 -12.35 -9.71 28.04
N TRP A 177 -11.41 -9.50 27.12
CA TRP A 177 -10.17 -10.27 27.01
C TRP A 177 -9.06 -9.79 27.96
N ALA A 178 -9.22 -8.61 28.56
CA ALA A 178 -8.15 -7.95 29.30
C ALA A 178 -7.70 -8.74 30.53
N GLY A 179 -8.60 -9.51 31.15
CA GLY A 179 -8.34 -10.10 32.46
C GLY A 179 -7.96 -9.01 33.47
N GLU A 180 -6.76 -9.13 34.04
CA GLU A 180 -6.19 -8.13 34.97
C GLU A 180 -5.33 -7.06 34.26
N ALA A 181 -5.14 -7.15 32.94
CA ALA A 181 -4.35 -6.18 32.19
C ALA A 181 -5.02 -4.78 32.20
N PRO A 182 -4.24 -3.70 32.23
CA PRO A 182 -4.81 -2.35 32.18
C PRO A 182 -5.60 -2.11 30.89
N ILE A 183 -6.72 -1.42 31.03
CA ILE A 183 -7.64 -1.11 29.92
C ILE A 183 -7.56 0.39 29.62
N ILE A 184 -7.25 0.71 28.38
CA ILE A 184 -7.38 2.05 27.83
C ILE A 184 -8.85 2.27 27.49
N VAL A 185 -9.45 3.36 28.00
CA VAL A 185 -10.83 3.75 27.68
C VAL A 185 -10.86 5.19 27.19
N LEU A 186 -11.28 5.40 25.94
CA LEU A 186 -11.35 6.73 25.32
C LEU A 186 -12.73 7.02 24.75
N PRO A 187 -13.22 8.26 24.83
CA PRO A 187 -14.44 8.66 24.14
C PRO A 187 -14.20 8.73 22.63
N LEU A 188 -15.18 8.31 21.84
CA LEU A 188 -15.18 8.53 20.40
C LEU A 188 -15.68 9.94 20.09
N GLU A 189 -14.88 10.74 19.40
CA GLU A 189 -15.28 12.07 18.97
C GLU A 189 -16.42 12.01 17.93
N THR A 190 -17.43 12.86 18.10
CA THR A 190 -18.53 13.00 17.15
C THR A 190 -18.19 14.04 16.09
N GLY A 191 -18.33 13.69 14.82
CA GLY A 191 -18.35 14.69 13.75
C GLY A 191 -19.59 15.59 13.84
N SER A 192 -19.56 16.74 13.17
CA SER A 192 -20.68 17.69 13.07
C SER A 192 -21.93 17.12 12.37
N ARG A 193 -21.86 15.90 11.82
CA ARG A 193 -22.99 15.12 11.29
C ARG A 193 -23.09 13.83 12.11
N GLY A 194 -24.21 13.60 12.79
CA GLY A 194 -24.44 12.43 13.67
C GLY A 194 -24.44 11.04 13.00
N SER A 195 -23.92 10.91 11.78
CA SER A 195 -23.81 9.66 11.02
C SER A 195 -22.37 9.31 10.61
N ASP A 196 -21.35 10.04 11.07
CA ASP A 196 -19.96 9.72 10.79
C ASP A 196 -19.46 8.60 11.71
N THR A 197 -19.14 7.45 11.15
CA THR A 197 -18.64 6.28 11.88
C THR A 197 -17.11 6.26 12.00
N ALA A 198 -16.43 7.35 11.63
CA ALA A 198 -14.98 7.47 11.80
C ALA A 198 -14.55 7.22 13.25
N ILE A 199 -13.48 6.46 13.43
CA ILE A 199 -12.89 6.17 14.73
C ILE A 199 -11.94 7.32 15.08
N LYS A 200 -12.51 8.44 15.52
CA LYS A 200 -11.78 9.63 15.94
C LYS A 200 -11.67 9.66 17.44
N VAL A 201 -10.47 9.85 17.97
CA VAL A 201 -10.20 9.83 19.42
C VAL A 201 -9.16 10.89 19.77
N PRO A 202 -9.19 11.42 21.01
CA PRO A 202 -8.13 12.28 21.49
C PRO A 202 -6.85 11.48 21.79
N ALA A 203 -5.70 12.11 21.55
CA ALA A 203 -4.39 11.63 21.95
C ALA A 203 -3.50 12.83 22.31
N ARG A 204 -2.29 12.60 22.81
CA ARG A 204 -1.29 13.67 22.99
C ARG A 204 0.02 13.32 22.32
N VAL A 205 0.65 14.31 21.71
CA VAL A 205 2.00 14.23 21.13
C VAL A 205 2.83 15.36 21.72
N ASN A 206 3.99 15.04 22.29
CA ASN A 206 4.85 15.99 23.00
C ASN A 206 4.05 16.83 24.01
N ASP A 207 3.23 16.13 24.81
CA ASP A 207 2.33 16.71 25.82
C ASP A 207 1.30 17.73 25.28
N GLN A 208 1.04 17.78 23.98
CA GLN A 208 -0.03 18.59 23.38
C GLN A 208 -1.15 17.73 22.82
N ASP A 209 -2.39 18.20 22.99
CA ASP A 209 -3.58 17.51 22.46
C ASP A 209 -3.57 17.47 20.93
N VAL A 210 -3.92 16.30 20.40
CA VAL A 210 -4.10 16.03 18.98
C VAL A 210 -5.32 15.14 18.77
N LYS A 211 -5.94 15.27 17.60
CA LYS A 211 -7.04 14.41 17.17
C LYS A 211 -6.54 13.29 16.26
N ALA A 212 -6.66 12.05 16.70
CA ALA A 212 -6.26 10.87 15.94
C ALA A 212 -7.44 10.24 15.19
N LEU A 213 -7.20 9.79 13.96
CA LEU A 213 -8.05 8.84 13.24
C LEU A 213 -7.40 7.46 13.27
N LEU A 214 -8.10 6.45 13.76
CA LEU A 214 -7.63 5.07 13.65
C LEU A 214 -7.89 4.53 12.24
N ASP A 215 -6.81 4.17 11.56
CA ASP A 215 -6.80 3.83 10.14
C ASP A 215 -5.96 2.56 9.89
N THR A 216 -6.63 1.40 9.82
CA THR A 216 -5.98 0.12 9.49
C THR A 216 -5.41 0.08 8.06
N GLY A 217 -5.86 0.97 7.17
CA GLY A 217 -5.34 1.11 5.82
C GLY A 217 -3.99 1.82 5.75
N ALA A 218 -3.62 2.60 6.78
CA ALA A 218 -2.32 3.24 6.92
C ALA A 218 -1.28 2.24 7.46
N PRO A 219 -0.22 1.88 6.71
CA PRO A 219 0.77 0.90 7.17
C PRO A 219 1.55 1.33 8.41
N ARG A 220 1.74 2.64 8.59
CA ARG A 220 2.41 3.25 9.74
C ARG A 220 1.62 4.45 10.23
N THR A 221 1.78 4.73 11.52
CA THR A 221 1.27 5.93 12.18
C THR A 221 1.91 7.19 11.58
N SER A 222 1.07 8.21 11.32
CA SER A 222 1.51 9.47 10.72
C SER A 222 0.94 10.70 11.42
N LEU A 223 1.69 11.80 11.37
CA LEU A 223 1.35 13.10 11.93
C LEU A 223 1.46 14.17 10.84
N LYS A 224 0.47 15.04 10.71
CA LYS A 224 0.55 16.13 9.72
C LYS A 224 1.68 17.09 10.06
N LEU A 225 2.39 17.57 9.05
CA LEU A 225 3.51 18.51 9.19
C LEU A 225 3.11 19.79 9.95
N ARG A 226 1.91 20.31 9.70
CA ARG A 226 1.35 21.46 10.44
C ARG A 226 1.23 21.17 11.94
N THR A 227 0.85 19.95 12.29
CA THR A 227 0.67 19.52 13.67
C THR A 227 2.03 19.19 14.29
N ALA A 228 2.94 18.55 13.56
CA ALA A 228 4.32 18.33 13.98
C ALA A 228 5.01 19.64 14.40
N ARG A 229 4.86 20.71 13.59
CA ARG A 229 5.32 22.07 13.94
C ARG A 229 4.68 22.60 15.23
N ARG A 230 3.36 22.45 15.37
CA ARG A 230 2.59 22.90 16.54
C ARG A 230 3.06 22.22 17.83
N VAL A 231 3.32 20.91 17.77
CA VAL A 231 3.75 20.10 18.91
C VAL A 231 5.28 20.08 19.12
N GLY A 232 6.01 20.98 18.46
CA GLY A 232 7.43 21.23 18.72
C GLY A 232 8.42 20.30 18.02
N VAL A 233 7.99 19.51 17.03
CA VAL A 233 8.92 18.72 16.21
C VAL A 233 9.72 19.67 15.31
N LYS A 234 11.05 19.62 15.41
CA LYS A 234 11.94 20.48 14.61
C LYS A 234 12.07 19.95 13.19
N GLU A 235 11.97 20.85 12.20
CA GLU A 235 12.14 20.48 10.79
C GLU A 235 13.54 19.98 10.46
N SER A 236 14.57 20.44 11.20
CA SER A 236 15.95 19.96 11.07
C SER A 236 16.11 18.47 11.36
N ASP A 237 15.17 17.89 12.11
CA ASP A 237 15.22 16.50 12.57
C ASP A 237 14.40 15.59 11.64
N LEU A 238 13.76 16.17 10.61
CA LEU A 238 12.97 15.44 9.63
C LEU A 238 13.85 14.90 8.50
N ILE A 239 13.71 13.61 8.22
CA ILE A 239 14.40 12.94 7.12
C ILE A 239 13.41 12.70 6.00
N GLU A 240 13.62 13.33 4.83
CA GLU A 240 12.75 13.16 3.67
C GLU A 240 12.75 11.72 3.18
N ILE A 241 11.57 11.13 3.01
CA ILE A 241 11.36 9.77 2.49
C ILE A 241 10.61 9.77 1.16
N GLY A 242 10.39 10.94 0.57
CA GLY A 242 9.74 11.14 -0.72
C GLY A 242 8.24 11.40 -0.57
N ARG A 243 7.43 10.66 -1.34
CA ARG A 243 5.97 10.85 -1.40
C ARG A 243 5.24 9.60 -0.92
N ILE A 244 4.22 9.78 -0.11
CA ILE A 244 3.31 8.72 0.32
C ILE A 244 1.96 8.83 -0.40
N GLY A 245 1.32 7.68 -0.61
CA GLY A 245 -0.01 7.57 -1.20
C GLY A 245 -0.83 6.49 -0.50
N GLY A 246 -2.15 6.50 -0.74
CA GLY A 246 -3.08 5.49 -0.23
C GLY A 246 -3.86 4.82 -1.36
N ALA A 247 -5.02 4.24 -1.03
CA ALA A 247 -5.94 3.70 -2.03
C ALA A 247 -6.50 4.79 -2.97
N GLY A 248 -6.44 6.07 -2.58
CA GLY A 248 -6.77 7.19 -3.46
C GLY A 248 -5.60 7.62 -4.36
N SER A 249 -5.92 8.27 -5.49
CA SER A 249 -4.96 8.71 -6.52
C SER A 249 -4.07 9.89 -6.12
N GLY A 250 -4.18 10.40 -4.89
CA GLY A 250 -3.41 11.54 -4.41
C GLY A 250 -2.12 11.12 -3.70
N GLN A 251 -1.16 12.05 -3.63
CA GLN A 251 0.11 11.86 -2.94
C GLN A 251 0.47 13.07 -2.08
N ALA A 252 1.13 12.83 -0.96
CA ALA A 252 1.67 13.87 -0.08
C ALA A 252 3.18 13.69 0.07
N LYS A 253 3.93 14.80 0.20
CA LYS A 253 5.32 14.72 0.65
C LYS A 253 5.37 14.18 2.06
N ALA A 254 6.41 13.41 2.35
CA ALA A 254 6.57 12.77 3.64
C ALA A 254 8.02 12.74 4.10
N TRP A 255 8.15 12.75 5.42
CA TRP A 255 9.38 12.61 6.17
C TRP A 255 9.21 11.53 7.23
N THR A 256 10.30 11.12 7.83
CA THR A 256 10.28 10.50 9.15
C THR A 256 10.77 11.50 10.18
N GLY A 257 10.13 11.56 11.34
CA GLY A 257 10.48 12.49 12.40
C GLY A 257 10.42 11.83 13.78
N PRO A 258 11.31 12.21 14.71
CA PRO A 258 11.26 11.74 16.09
C PRO A 258 10.09 12.38 16.84
N ILE A 259 9.51 11.61 17.76
CA ILE A 259 8.45 12.02 18.68
C ILE A 259 8.92 11.70 20.10
N GLU A 260 8.99 12.72 20.96
CA GLU A 260 9.51 12.57 22.32
C GLU A 260 8.53 11.77 23.18
N THR A 261 7.26 12.15 23.13
CA THR A 261 6.19 11.48 23.87
C THR A 261 4.93 11.33 23.02
N PHE A 262 4.31 10.17 23.10
CA PHE A 262 2.96 9.92 22.61
C PHE A 262 2.13 9.36 23.78
N GLU A 263 0.96 9.92 24.01
CA GLU A 263 0.05 9.49 25.08
C GLU A 263 -1.32 9.11 24.50
N PHE A 264 -1.83 7.95 24.90
CA PHE A 264 -3.11 7.42 24.45
C PHE A 264 -3.90 6.81 25.61
N GLY A 265 -4.89 7.55 26.12
CA GLY A 265 -5.76 7.11 27.21
C GLY A 265 -5.02 6.58 28.45
N GLY A 266 -3.96 7.29 28.85
CA GLY A 266 -3.13 6.99 30.02
C GLY A 266 -1.87 6.17 29.73
N GLU A 267 -1.79 5.50 28.58
CA GLU A 267 -0.55 4.88 28.12
C GLU A 267 0.39 5.95 27.58
N LYS A 268 1.64 5.97 28.07
CA LYS A 268 2.68 6.89 27.59
C LYS A 268 3.81 6.10 26.94
N ILE A 269 4.14 6.48 25.70
CA ILE A 269 5.19 5.90 24.88
C ILE A 269 6.22 6.99 24.61
N HIS A 270 7.49 6.66 24.78
CA HIS A 270 8.59 7.61 24.60
C HIS A 270 9.39 7.29 23.34
N ASN A 271 10.12 8.28 22.81
CA ASN A 271 11.12 8.08 21.75
C ASN A 271 10.60 7.32 20.52
N SER A 272 9.43 7.72 20.03
CA SER A 272 8.79 7.11 18.87
C SER A 272 9.27 7.74 17.56
N GLN A 273 9.02 7.07 16.43
CA GLN A 273 9.28 7.62 15.11
C GLN A 273 8.01 7.56 14.26
N PHE A 274 7.50 8.72 13.85
CA PHE A 274 6.29 8.80 13.01
C PHE A 274 6.64 9.18 11.57
N ILE A 275 5.74 8.82 10.65
CA ILE A 275 5.67 9.49 9.36
C ILE A 275 5.18 10.91 9.60
N ILE A 276 5.88 11.91 9.06
CA ILE A 276 5.38 13.29 9.02
C ILE A 276 4.96 13.59 7.60
N ASP A 277 3.76 14.13 7.36
CA ASP A 277 3.24 14.30 6.00
C ASP A 277 2.51 15.63 5.74
N GLU A 278 2.44 16.04 4.48
CA GLU A 278 1.72 17.24 4.02
C GLU A 278 0.28 16.96 3.57
N ALA A 279 -0.35 15.88 4.04
CA ALA A 279 -1.68 15.52 3.58
C ALA A 279 -2.73 16.58 3.96
N SER A 280 -3.53 16.99 2.97
CA SER A 280 -4.56 18.02 3.11
C SER A 280 -5.95 17.46 3.44
N GLY A 281 -6.13 16.14 3.45
CA GLY A 281 -7.41 15.47 3.73
C GLY A 281 -7.74 15.38 5.23
N ALA A 282 -8.99 14.97 5.53
CA ALA A 282 -9.60 14.70 6.86
C ALA A 282 -9.34 15.74 7.98
N ASP A 283 -10.39 16.15 8.68
CA ASP A 283 -10.29 17.07 9.84
C ASP A 283 -9.77 16.34 11.11
N VAL A 284 -8.52 15.91 11.03
CA VAL A 284 -7.72 15.24 12.07
C VAL A 284 -6.27 15.70 12.00
N ASP A 285 -5.53 15.46 13.08
CA ASP A 285 -4.12 15.82 13.24
C ASP A 285 -3.17 14.69 12.85
N MET A 286 -3.59 13.45 13.11
CA MET A 286 -2.76 12.25 12.93
C MET A 286 -3.58 11.03 12.52
N LEU A 287 -2.91 10.04 11.92
CA LEU A 287 -3.41 8.69 11.70
C LEU A 287 -2.72 7.74 12.67
N LEU A 288 -3.49 6.94 13.42
CA LEU A 288 -2.98 5.76 14.11
C LEU A 288 -3.14 4.56 13.20
N GLY A 289 -2.00 4.06 12.71
CA GLY A 289 -1.92 3.08 11.64
C GLY A 289 -1.93 1.63 12.12
N LEU A 290 -1.72 0.72 11.16
CA LEU A 290 -1.61 -0.71 11.37
C LEU A 290 -0.57 -1.09 12.43
N ASP A 291 0.55 -0.36 12.51
CA ASP A 291 1.58 -0.54 13.54
C ASP A 291 1.02 -0.46 14.97
N TYR A 292 0.07 0.46 15.21
CA TYR A 292 -0.64 0.56 16.48
C TYR A 292 -1.62 -0.61 16.68
N PHE A 293 -2.41 -0.95 15.65
CA PHE A 293 -3.37 -2.07 15.68
C PHE A 293 -2.72 -3.45 15.82
N LEU A 294 -1.47 -3.62 15.38
CA LEU A 294 -0.72 -4.86 15.57
C LEU A 294 -0.14 -4.96 16.99
N SER A 295 -0.05 -3.85 17.71
CA SER A 295 0.47 -3.80 19.09
C SER A 295 -0.64 -3.74 20.15
N HIS A 296 -1.90 -3.56 19.72
CA HIS A 296 -3.05 -3.41 20.59
C HIS A 296 -4.24 -4.20 20.07
N ARG A 297 -5.01 -4.80 20.99
CA ARG A 297 -6.36 -5.29 20.70
C ARG A 297 -7.34 -4.17 21.02
N ILE A 298 -8.19 -3.82 20.06
CA ILE A 298 -9.02 -2.61 20.11
C ILE A 298 -10.49 -2.97 19.90
N TYR A 299 -11.38 -2.59 20.80
CA TYR A 299 -12.83 -2.67 20.60
C TYR A 299 -13.42 -1.26 20.49
N VAL A 300 -14.17 -1.03 19.42
CA VAL A 300 -14.85 0.23 19.15
C VAL A 300 -16.34 0.04 19.35
N SER A 301 -16.88 0.63 20.41
CA SER A 301 -18.31 0.64 20.68
C SER A 301 -18.97 1.89 20.13
N GLN A 302 -19.79 1.70 19.09
CA GLN A 302 -20.68 2.75 18.59
C GLN A 302 -21.87 2.94 19.54
N LEU A 303 -22.30 1.86 20.21
CA LEU A 303 -23.36 1.90 21.23
C LEU A 303 -22.98 2.83 22.39
N GLN A 304 -21.82 2.59 23.02
CA GLN A 304 -21.38 3.36 24.18
C GLN A 304 -20.57 4.62 23.81
N ARG A 305 -20.29 4.82 22.52
CA ARG A 305 -19.41 5.91 22.04
C ARG A 305 -18.02 5.88 22.67
N LYS A 306 -17.46 4.69 22.86
CA LYS A 306 -16.17 4.45 23.52
C LYS A 306 -15.28 3.53 22.71
N LEU A 307 -13.99 3.72 22.86
CA LEU A 307 -12.95 2.79 22.45
C LEU A 307 -12.35 2.15 23.70
N TYR A 308 -12.16 0.83 23.64
CA TYR A 308 -11.45 0.03 24.62
C TYR A 308 -10.20 -0.55 23.96
N ALA A 309 -9.04 -0.49 24.61
CA ALA A 309 -7.85 -1.14 24.10
C ALA A 309 -6.96 -1.72 25.19
N THR A 310 -6.22 -2.77 24.86
CA THR A 310 -5.14 -3.30 25.68
C THR A 310 -3.93 -3.57 24.80
N TRP A 311 -2.74 -3.38 25.36
CA TRP A 311 -1.50 -3.80 24.71
C TRP A 311 -1.43 -5.33 24.65
N ASN A 312 -0.96 -5.90 23.53
CA ASN A 312 -0.94 -7.35 23.31
C ASN A 312 0.47 -7.94 23.13
N GLY A 313 1.52 -7.23 23.58
CA GLY A 313 2.86 -7.79 23.67
C GLY A 313 3.76 -7.60 22.45
N GLY A 314 3.71 -6.42 21.80
CA GLY A 314 4.59 -6.06 20.67
C GLY A 314 5.20 -4.66 20.80
N ALA A 315 6.27 -4.38 20.04
CA ALA A 315 6.83 -3.03 20.00
C ALA A 315 5.86 -2.04 19.34
N VAL A 316 5.45 -0.99 20.08
CA VAL A 316 4.60 0.07 19.53
C VAL A 316 5.43 1.06 18.72
N PHE A 317 4.99 1.41 17.50
CA PHE A 317 5.66 2.34 16.56
C PHE A 317 7.09 1.93 16.12
N ALA A 318 7.35 0.62 16.09
CA ALA A 318 8.59 -0.07 15.74
C ALA A 318 9.80 0.76 15.20
N ARG A 319 10.83 0.86 16.04
CA ARG A 319 12.26 0.70 15.67
C ARG A 319 13.10 0.03 16.77
N THR A 320 12.66 0.06 18.02
CA THR A 320 13.28 -0.64 19.17
C THR A 320 12.20 -1.04 20.18
N ALA A 321 12.35 -2.20 20.83
CA ALA A 321 11.53 -2.59 21.97
C ALA A 321 11.92 -1.77 23.23
N GLY A 322 10.95 -1.51 24.12
CA GLY A 322 11.24 -1.11 25.51
C GLY A 322 10.97 0.34 25.92
N SER A 323 10.15 1.09 25.19
CA SER A 323 9.83 2.50 25.51
C SER A 323 8.34 2.73 25.84
N TYR A 324 7.75 1.80 26.57
CA TYR A 324 6.35 1.83 26.99
C TYR A 324 6.22 1.54 28.49
N ASP A 325 5.14 2.03 29.10
CA ASP A 325 4.89 1.85 30.53
C ASP A 325 4.70 0.36 30.89
N ALA A 326 5.57 -0.14 31.77
CA ALA A 326 5.59 -1.54 32.21
C ALA A 326 4.28 -2.01 32.87
N ARG A 327 3.40 -1.10 33.32
CA ARG A 327 2.08 -1.46 33.83
C ARG A 327 1.22 -2.13 32.76
N TYR A 328 1.39 -1.74 31.49
CA TYR A 328 0.72 -2.37 30.37
C TYR A 328 1.41 -3.68 29.93
N ALA A 329 2.47 -4.14 30.60
CA ALA A 329 3.23 -5.33 30.23
C ALA A 329 2.53 -6.66 30.55
N THR A 330 1.51 -6.66 31.41
CA THR A 330 0.67 -7.83 31.68
C THR A 330 -0.11 -8.16 30.41
N ARG A 331 0.17 -9.32 29.83
CA ARG A 331 -0.47 -9.74 28.58
C ARG A 331 -1.91 -10.18 28.86
N PRO A 332 -2.88 -9.76 28.02
CA PRO A 332 -4.21 -10.36 28.06
C PRO A 332 -4.15 -11.86 27.77
N GLU A 333 -5.20 -12.59 28.12
CA GLU A 333 -5.31 -14.01 27.78
C GLU A 333 -5.26 -14.20 26.25
N ASP A 334 -4.45 -15.14 25.78
CA ASP A 334 -4.45 -15.54 24.37
C ASP A 334 -5.73 -16.35 24.09
N ILE A 335 -6.67 -15.75 23.34
CA ILE A 335 -7.98 -16.35 23.03
C ILE A 335 -8.04 -16.83 21.56
N SER A 336 -6.90 -16.95 20.87
CA SER A 336 -6.88 -17.43 19.48
C SER A 336 -6.88 -18.96 19.43
N PRO A 337 -7.65 -19.60 18.54
CA PRO A 337 -7.44 -21.00 18.19
C PRO A 337 -6.01 -21.20 17.68
N ASP A 338 -5.38 -22.32 18.08
CA ASP A 338 -4.07 -22.75 17.57
C ASP A 338 -4.20 -23.68 16.36
N ASP A 339 -5.22 -23.45 15.51
CA ASP A 339 -5.32 -24.14 14.22
C ASP A 339 -4.31 -23.58 13.20
N ALA A 340 -4.02 -24.35 12.15
CA ALA A 340 -2.97 -24.00 11.19
C ALA A 340 -3.22 -22.66 10.49
N LEU A 341 -4.48 -22.34 10.16
CA LEU A 341 -4.82 -21.09 9.48
C LEU A 341 -4.68 -19.88 10.43
N ALA A 342 -5.08 -20.02 11.69
CA ALA A 342 -4.91 -18.99 12.71
C ALA A 342 -3.43 -18.74 13.04
N LEU A 343 -2.64 -19.81 13.18
CA LEU A 343 -1.19 -19.73 13.34
C LEU A 343 -0.54 -19.01 12.15
N ALA A 344 -0.90 -19.37 10.92
CA ALA A 344 -0.35 -18.69 9.74
C ALA A 344 -0.67 -17.19 9.72
N ARG A 345 -1.90 -16.79 10.06
CA ARG A 345 -2.27 -15.37 10.15
C ARG A 345 -1.52 -14.63 11.27
N ARG A 346 -1.36 -15.26 12.44
CA ARG A 346 -0.56 -14.72 13.57
C ARG A 346 0.91 -14.57 13.20
N GLY A 347 1.45 -15.52 12.45
CA GLY A 347 2.81 -15.48 11.92
C GLY A 347 3.01 -14.33 10.92
N GLU A 348 2.07 -14.15 9.99
CA GLU A 348 2.06 -13.01 9.05
C GLU A 348 1.98 -11.66 9.78
N ALA A 349 1.13 -11.54 10.80
CA ALA A 349 1.02 -10.35 11.63
C ALA A 349 2.31 -10.07 12.43
N SER A 350 2.96 -11.11 12.95
CA SER A 350 4.26 -11.00 13.63
C SER A 350 5.37 -10.57 12.68
N ALA A 351 5.40 -11.10 11.45
CA ALA A 351 6.35 -10.66 10.42
C ALA A 351 6.16 -9.19 10.04
N ALA A 352 4.91 -8.72 9.97
CA ALA A 352 4.59 -7.31 9.72
C ALA A 352 4.99 -6.38 10.87
N ARG A 353 5.19 -6.89 12.08
CA ARG A 353 5.80 -6.16 13.21
C ARG A 353 7.32 -6.23 13.22
N GLY A 354 7.93 -7.02 12.33
CA GLY A 354 9.36 -7.32 12.34
C GLY A 354 9.79 -8.39 13.35
N ASP A 355 8.83 -9.05 14.02
CA ASP A 355 9.10 -10.20 14.90
C ASP A 355 9.18 -11.48 14.06
N TYR A 356 10.28 -11.61 13.32
CA TYR A 356 10.48 -12.70 12.38
C TYR A 356 10.67 -14.06 13.06
N GLU A 357 11.20 -14.10 14.29
CA GLU A 357 11.39 -15.34 15.04
C GLU A 357 10.04 -15.95 15.41
N ARG A 358 9.16 -15.16 16.04
CA ARG A 358 7.78 -15.59 16.35
C ARG A 358 7.00 -15.92 15.07
N ALA A 359 7.20 -15.13 14.01
CA ALA A 359 6.57 -15.41 12.72
C ALA A 359 6.94 -16.79 12.17
N LEU A 360 8.23 -17.15 12.21
CA LEU A 360 8.70 -18.46 11.74
C LEU A 360 8.23 -19.60 12.64
N GLU A 361 8.15 -19.42 13.95
CA GLU A 361 7.61 -20.43 14.88
C GLU A 361 6.16 -20.78 14.50
N ASP A 362 5.29 -19.79 14.39
CA ASP A 362 3.88 -19.97 14.03
C ASP A 362 3.71 -20.57 12.63
N LEU A 363 4.48 -20.09 11.65
CA LEU A 363 4.41 -20.57 10.27
C LEU A 363 4.97 -21.99 10.12
N ASN A 364 6.00 -22.36 10.88
CA ASN A 364 6.48 -23.74 10.93
C ASN A 364 5.39 -24.66 11.47
N ARG A 365 4.74 -24.27 12.57
CA ARG A 365 3.65 -25.05 13.16
C ARG A 365 2.45 -25.17 12.21
N ALA A 366 2.10 -24.11 11.50
CA ALA A 366 1.07 -24.15 10.46
C ALA A 366 1.42 -25.15 9.33
N CYS A 367 2.67 -25.14 8.85
CA CYS A 367 3.14 -26.10 7.85
C CYS A 367 3.13 -27.56 8.38
N GLU A 368 3.43 -27.78 9.66
CA GLU A 368 3.37 -29.11 10.29
C GLU A 368 1.93 -29.64 10.38
N LEU A 369 0.99 -28.78 10.77
CA LEU A 369 -0.42 -29.14 10.96
C LEU A 369 -1.14 -29.35 9.61
N GLU A 370 -0.81 -28.55 8.60
CA GLU A 370 -1.37 -28.63 7.25
C GLU A 370 -0.26 -28.69 6.18
N PRO A 371 0.45 -29.82 6.03
CA PRO A 371 1.60 -29.95 5.13
C PRO A 371 1.24 -29.92 3.64
N ARG A 372 -0.05 -29.85 3.31
CA ARG A 372 -0.56 -29.77 1.93
C ARG A 372 -1.17 -28.41 1.59
N ASN A 373 -1.07 -27.43 2.49
CA ASN A 373 -1.57 -26.08 2.27
C ASN A 373 -0.43 -25.18 1.77
N GLU A 374 -0.44 -24.86 0.48
CA GLU A 374 0.59 -24.06 -0.19
C GLU A 374 0.72 -22.65 0.38
N ALA A 375 -0.36 -22.11 0.95
CA ALA A 375 -0.40 -20.75 1.47
C ALA A 375 0.53 -20.57 2.68
N HIS A 376 0.75 -21.63 3.48
CA HIS A 376 1.65 -21.61 4.63
C HIS A 376 3.10 -21.51 4.19
N PHE A 377 3.49 -22.30 3.18
CA PHE A 377 4.82 -22.22 2.58
C PHE A 377 5.06 -20.87 1.91
N LEU A 378 4.08 -20.34 1.17
CA LEU A 378 4.20 -19.00 0.57
C LEU A 378 4.36 -17.91 1.64
N ALA A 379 3.61 -17.98 2.74
CA ALA A 379 3.75 -17.05 3.85
C ALA A 379 5.16 -17.13 4.48
N ARG A 380 5.68 -18.33 4.73
CA ARG A 380 7.04 -18.55 5.26
C ARG A 380 8.13 -18.10 4.29
N ALA A 381 7.95 -18.33 2.99
CA ALA A 381 8.84 -17.83 1.95
C ALA A 381 8.97 -16.31 2.00
N ARG A 382 7.85 -15.57 2.17
CA ARG A 382 7.87 -14.11 2.32
C ARG A 382 8.70 -13.66 3.52
N VAL A 383 8.55 -14.34 4.67
CA VAL A 383 9.36 -14.05 5.87
C VAL A 383 10.84 -14.29 5.58
N HIS A 384 11.20 -15.41 4.96
CA HIS A 384 12.59 -15.68 4.57
C HIS A 384 13.14 -14.65 3.56
N LEU A 385 12.33 -14.17 2.61
CA LEU A 385 12.71 -13.08 1.70
C LEU A 385 12.97 -11.77 2.45
N SER A 386 12.13 -11.40 3.41
CA SER A 386 12.34 -10.23 4.27
C SER A 386 13.62 -10.33 5.09
N MET A 387 13.96 -11.53 5.56
CA MET A 387 15.23 -11.83 6.26
C MET A 387 16.42 -12.03 5.32
N ARG A 388 16.26 -11.89 4.00
CA ARG A 388 17.27 -12.19 2.97
C ARG A 388 17.82 -13.63 3.01
N GLN A 389 17.05 -14.58 3.55
CA GLN A 389 17.34 -16.01 3.59
C GLN A 389 16.89 -16.68 2.28
N PHE A 390 17.51 -16.26 1.17
CA PHE A 390 17.08 -16.59 -0.19
C PHE A 390 17.02 -18.09 -0.51
N ALA A 391 17.92 -18.91 0.06
CA ALA A 391 17.89 -20.36 -0.15
C ALA A 391 16.66 -21.02 0.49
N LYS A 392 16.30 -20.62 1.72
CA LYS A 392 15.10 -21.11 2.41
C LYS A 392 13.83 -20.62 1.74
N ALA A 393 13.80 -19.35 1.34
CA ALA A 393 12.68 -18.80 0.57
C ALA A 393 12.45 -19.59 -0.73
N GLN A 394 13.52 -19.95 -1.46
CA GLN A 394 13.38 -20.77 -2.66
C GLN A 394 12.79 -22.15 -2.35
N ALA A 395 13.26 -22.83 -1.30
CA ALA A 395 12.74 -24.14 -0.93
C ALA A 395 11.23 -24.10 -0.62
N ASP A 396 10.78 -23.07 0.10
CA ASP A 396 9.36 -22.87 0.39
C ASP A 396 8.55 -22.52 -0.87
N LEU A 397 9.09 -21.70 -1.77
CA LEU A 397 8.45 -21.40 -3.05
C LEU A 397 8.35 -22.65 -3.94
N ASP A 398 9.38 -23.49 -3.94
CA ASP A 398 9.39 -24.75 -4.67
C ASP A 398 8.33 -25.71 -4.12
N GLU A 399 8.18 -25.80 -2.80
CA GLU A 399 7.16 -26.64 -2.16
C GLU A 399 5.74 -26.09 -2.39
N ALA A 400 5.54 -24.78 -2.28
CA ALA A 400 4.26 -24.13 -2.60
C ALA A 400 3.84 -24.41 -4.05
N LEU A 401 4.79 -24.33 -5.00
CA LEU A 401 4.55 -24.59 -6.42
C LEU A 401 4.46 -26.09 -6.75
N ARG A 402 5.01 -26.97 -5.91
CA ARG A 402 4.78 -28.42 -6.01
C ARG A 402 3.34 -28.76 -5.64
N LEU A 403 2.79 -28.11 -4.62
CA LEU A 403 1.41 -28.28 -4.17
C LEU A 403 0.41 -27.60 -5.12
N HIS A 404 0.74 -26.41 -5.60
CA HIS A 404 -0.09 -25.62 -6.52
C HIS A 404 0.77 -24.99 -7.63
N PRO A 405 0.93 -25.66 -8.79
CA PRO A 405 1.82 -25.19 -9.87
C PRO A 405 1.48 -23.84 -10.51
N ALA A 406 0.21 -23.42 -10.42
CA ALA A 406 -0.30 -22.16 -10.97
C ALA A 406 -0.45 -21.06 -9.90
N LEU A 407 0.27 -21.14 -8.78
CA LEU A 407 0.21 -20.13 -7.73
C LEU A 407 0.94 -18.85 -8.16
N ASP A 408 0.18 -17.89 -8.67
CA ASP A 408 0.66 -16.66 -9.32
C ASP A 408 1.75 -15.91 -8.53
N GLU A 409 1.52 -15.66 -7.23
CA GLU A 409 2.47 -14.93 -6.38
C GLU A 409 3.78 -15.72 -6.20
N ALA A 410 3.70 -17.04 -6.03
CA ALA A 410 4.89 -17.87 -5.88
C ALA A 410 5.71 -17.93 -7.18
N LEU A 411 5.05 -18.02 -8.34
CA LEU A 411 5.73 -17.93 -9.65
C LEU A 411 6.44 -16.58 -9.82
N ALA A 412 5.78 -15.47 -9.49
CA ALA A 412 6.35 -14.13 -9.61
C ALA A 412 7.57 -13.93 -8.68
N LEU A 413 7.46 -14.38 -7.42
CA LEU A 413 8.55 -14.31 -6.44
C LEU A 413 9.73 -15.20 -6.85
N ARG A 414 9.46 -16.44 -7.27
CA ARG A 414 10.50 -17.38 -7.69
C ARG A 414 11.20 -16.93 -8.97
N ALA A 415 10.47 -16.43 -9.95
CA ALA A 415 11.06 -15.85 -11.16
C ALA A 415 12.03 -14.70 -10.81
N SER A 416 11.61 -13.77 -9.95
CA SER A 416 12.46 -12.65 -9.51
C SER A 416 13.72 -13.11 -8.78
N LEU A 417 13.60 -14.15 -7.94
CA LEU A 417 14.72 -14.75 -7.22
C LEU A 417 15.69 -15.50 -8.16
N ARG A 418 15.16 -16.23 -9.14
CA ARG A 418 15.96 -16.93 -10.15
C ARG A 418 16.75 -15.95 -11.01
N VAL A 419 16.15 -14.81 -11.39
CA VAL A 419 16.87 -13.73 -12.09
C VAL A 419 18.04 -13.19 -11.26
N SER A 420 17.86 -12.96 -9.95
CA SER A 420 18.95 -12.45 -9.11
C SER A 420 20.09 -13.45 -8.91
N LYS A 421 19.83 -14.74 -9.10
CA LYS A 421 20.83 -15.83 -9.11
C LYS A 421 21.45 -16.10 -10.49
N GLY A 422 20.95 -15.46 -11.55
CA GLY A 422 21.38 -15.75 -12.93
C GLY A 422 20.76 -17.02 -13.54
N GLU A 423 19.74 -17.61 -12.90
CA GLU A 423 19.04 -18.82 -13.33
C GLU A 423 17.99 -18.48 -14.40
N ARG A 424 18.46 -18.03 -15.58
CA ARG A 424 17.63 -17.45 -16.64
C ARG A 424 16.52 -18.39 -17.14
N GLU A 425 16.84 -19.65 -17.46
CA GLU A 425 15.86 -20.58 -18.01
C GLU A 425 14.74 -20.91 -17.01
N GLY A 426 15.08 -21.10 -15.74
CA GLY A 426 14.10 -21.33 -14.68
C GLY A 426 13.20 -20.11 -14.45
N ALA A 427 13.76 -18.89 -14.50
CA ALA A 427 12.95 -17.67 -14.45
C ALA A 427 11.98 -17.59 -15.63
N LEU A 428 12.43 -17.90 -16.84
CA LEU A 428 11.59 -17.88 -18.03
C LEU A 428 10.46 -18.91 -17.98
N ALA A 429 10.73 -20.10 -17.46
CA ALA A 429 9.70 -21.11 -17.24
C ALA A 429 8.60 -20.61 -16.29
N ASP A 430 8.99 -20.01 -15.16
CA ASP A 430 8.03 -19.46 -14.19
C ASP A 430 7.22 -18.30 -14.79
N LEU A 431 7.86 -17.39 -15.53
CA LEU A 431 7.16 -16.28 -16.18
C LEU A 431 6.16 -16.77 -17.24
N ARG A 432 6.51 -17.80 -18.03
CA ARG A 432 5.57 -18.37 -19.02
C ARG A 432 4.38 -19.05 -18.34
N ALA A 433 4.62 -19.80 -17.27
CA ALA A 433 3.56 -20.41 -16.48
C ALA A 433 2.62 -19.35 -15.88
N LEU A 434 3.20 -18.24 -15.39
CA LEU A 434 2.44 -17.10 -14.88
C LEU A 434 1.60 -16.45 -15.99
N ASP A 435 2.19 -16.12 -17.15
CA ASP A 435 1.46 -15.45 -18.25
C ASP A 435 0.22 -16.23 -18.70
N ALA A 436 0.32 -17.56 -18.71
CA ALA A 436 -0.74 -18.44 -19.17
C ALA A 436 -2.02 -18.36 -18.31
N GLY A 437 -1.89 -18.05 -17.02
CA GLY A 437 -3.01 -17.95 -16.08
C GLY A 437 -3.52 -16.53 -15.84
N LEU A 438 -2.72 -15.49 -16.12
CA LEU A 438 -3.08 -14.12 -15.74
C LEU A 438 -4.14 -13.49 -16.68
N PRO A 439 -5.15 -12.77 -16.15
CA PRO A 439 -5.97 -11.88 -16.97
C PRO A 439 -5.17 -10.64 -17.40
N PRO A 440 -5.52 -9.98 -18.54
CA PRO A 440 -4.88 -8.72 -18.96
C PRO A 440 -4.85 -7.63 -17.88
N SER A 441 -5.88 -7.57 -17.04
CA SER A 441 -5.99 -6.59 -15.95
C SER A 441 -5.24 -6.98 -14.68
N SER A 442 -4.48 -8.08 -14.65
CA SER A 442 -3.79 -8.49 -13.41
C SER A 442 -2.69 -7.49 -12.99
N HIS A 443 -2.69 -7.13 -11.71
CA HIS A 443 -1.66 -6.33 -11.06
C HIS A 443 -0.23 -6.87 -11.26
N LEU A 444 -0.07 -8.18 -11.45
CA LEU A 444 1.25 -8.82 -11.58
C LEU A 444 1.92 -8.52 -12.93
N ARG A 445 1.18 -8.08 -13.95
CA ARG A 445 1.72 -7.87 -15.30
C ARG A 445 2.79 -6.78 -15.35
N ALA A 446 2.64 -5.69 -14.58
CA ALA A 446 3.67 -4.65 -14.52
C ALA A 446 4.99 -5.16 -13.93
N GLY A 447 4.92 -5.92 -12.83
CA GLY A 447 6.10 -6.52 -12.21
C GLY A 447 6.74 -7.61 -13.10
N MET A 448 5.91 -8.42 -13.76
CA MET A 448 6.34 -9.40 -14.74
C MET A 448 7.09 -8.76 -15.93
N ALA A 449 6.57 -7.65 -16.45
CA ALA A 449 7.23 -6.87 -17.49
C ALA A 449 8.61 -6.35 -17.04
N ASP A 450 8.73 -5.90 -15.78
CA ASP A 450 10.01 -5.47 -15.21
C ASP A 450 11.01 -6.64 -15.11
N VAL A 451 10.56 -7.87 -14.87
CA VAL A 451 11.42 -9.07 -14.90
C VAL A 451 11.86 -9.37 -16.34
N TYR A 452 10.95 -9.38 -17.32
CA TYR A 452 11.32 -9.56 -18.72
C TYR A 452 12.29 -8.49 -19.22
N ALA A 453 12.09 -7.23 -18.84
CA ALA A 453 12.97 -6.13 -19.21
C ALA A 453 14.40 -6.31 -18.64
N ARG A 454 14.53 -6.82 -17.39
CA ARG A 454 15.83 -7.18 -16.79
C ARG A 454 16.50 -8.37 -17.50
N LEU A 455 15.71 -9.25 -18.10
CA LEU A 455 16.18 -10.35 -18.94
C LEU A 455 16.43 -9.92 -20.40
N GLU A 456 16.27 -8.64 -20.74
CA GLU A 456 16.42 -8.09 -22.10
C GLU A 456 15.46 -8.69 -23.14
N LEU A 457 14.30 -9.17 -22.67
CA LEU A 457 13.24 -9.72 -23.52
C LEU A 457 12.21 -8.63 -23.80
N ALA A 458 12.57 -7.75 -24.74
CA ALA A 458 11.80 -6.54 -24.99
C ALA A 458 10.38 -6.78 -25.53
N PRO A 459 10.15 -7.68 -26.51
CA PRO A 459 8.80 -7.96 -26.99
C PRO A 459 7.85 -8.40 -25.87
N GLU A 460 8.32 -9.29 -24.99
CA GLU A 460 7.56 -9.79 -23.86
C GLU A 460 7.31 -8.69 -22.83
N ALA A 461 8.33 -7.91 -22.47
CA ALA A 461 8.17 -6.80 -21.53
C ALA A 461 7.15 -5.76 -22.02
N LEU A 462 7.26 -5.32 -23.29
CA LEU A 462 6.35 -4.34 -23.88
C LEU A 462 4.90 -4.85 -23.90
N ARG A 463 4.69 -6.10 -24.32
CA ARG A 463 3.37 -6.75 -24.31
C ARG A 463 2.74 -6.75 -22.92
N GLN A 464 3.52 -7.08 -21.89
CA GLN A 464 2.99 -7.17 -20.52
C GLN A 464 2.55 -5.80 -19.98
N TRP A 465 3.32 -4.73 -20.23
CA TRP A 465 2.87 -3.37 -19.89
C TRP A 465 1.65 -2.93 -20.70
N GLU A 466 1.58 -3.27 -21.99
CA GLU A 466 0.43 -2.95 -22.85
C GLU A 466 -0.87 -3.62 -22.39
N LEU A 467 -0.81 -4.85 -21.86
CA LEU A 467 -1.96 -5.52 -21.26
C LEU A 467 -2.40 -4.85 -19.96
N TRP A 468 -1.44 -4.41 -19.13
CA TRP A 468 -1.69 -3.81 -17.83
C TRP A 468 -2.31 -2.40 -17.92
N MET A 469 -1.72 -1.51 -18.71
CA MET A 469 -2.01 -0.08 -18.69
C MET A 469 -3.48 0.33 -18.88
N PRO A 470 -4.29 -0.29 -19.76
CA PRO A 470 -5.68 0.12 -20.01
C PRO A 470 -6.55 0.10 -18.75
N SER A 471 -6.27 -0.80 -17.81
CA SER A 471 -7.02 -0.96 -16.56
C SER A 471 -6.39 -0.22 -15.36
N HIS A 472 -5.25 0.43 -15.55
CA HIS A 472 -4.45 1.07 -14.48
C HIS A 472 -4.11 2.52 -14.77
N ARG A 473 -4.87 3.21 -15.64
CA ARG A 473 -4.59 4.59 -16.08
C ARG A 473 -4.39 5.59 -14.94
N SER A 474 -5.07 5.38 -13.82
CA SER A 474 -5.00 6.26 -12.65
C SER A 474 -4.07 5.72 -11.56
N ASP A 475 -3.42 4.57 -11.78
CA ASP A 475 -2.56 3.93 -10.80
C ASP A 475 -1.26 4.71 -10.61
N PHE A 476 -0.79 4.84 -9.36
CA PHE A 476 0.45 5.56 -9.04
C PHE A 476 1.69 4.96 -9.72
N SER A 477 1.67 3.65 -10.01
CA SER A 477 2.76 2.97 -10.71
C SER A 477 2.82 3.30 -12.19
N MET A 478 1.82 3.99 -12.76
CA MET A 478 1.78 4.35 -14.18
C MET A 478 3.02 5.14 -14.59
N ALA A 479 3.44 6.12 -13.79
CA ALA A 479 4.62 6.91 -14.10
C ALA A 479 5.89 6.05 -14.18
N ARG A 480 6.05 5.11 -13.25
CA ARG A 480 7.17 4.14 -13.23
C ARG A 480 7.11 3.20 -14.43
N VAL A 481 5.94 2.67 -14.76
CA VAL A 481 5.73 1.78 -15.92
C VAL A 481 6.08 2.49 -17.22
N LEU A 482 5.61 3.72 -17.42
CA LEU A 482 5.94 4.55 -18.57
C LEU A 482 7.45 4.85 -18.64
N ASN A 483 8.08 5.17 -17.50
CA ASN A 483 9.53 5.35 -17.47
C ASN A 483 10.29 4.08 -17.87
N ASN A 484 9.90 2.92 -17.32
CA ASN A 484 10.56 1.65 -17.63
C ASN A 484 10.37 1.26 -19.11
N ARG A 485 9.18 1.51 -19.66
CA ARG A 485 8.89 1.30 -21.09
C ARG A 485 9.68 2.23 -21.99
N CYS A 486 9.74 3.52 -21.63
CA CYS A 486 10.59 4.50 -22.31
C CYS A 486 12.05 4.05 -22.28
N TRP A 487 12.59 3.74 -21.10
CA TRP A 487 13.98 3.37 -20.93
C TRP A 487 14.36 2.14 -21.75
N LEU A 488 13.52 1.10 -21.73
CA LEU A 488 13.73 -0.10 -22.54
C LEU A 488 13.79 0.22 -24.04
N ARG A 489 12.85 1.03 -24.53
CA ARG A 489 12.79 1.48 -25.92
C ARG A 489 14.01 2.33 -26.31
N VAL A 490 14.41 3.29 -25.48
CA VAL A 490 15.60 4.15 -25.68
C VAL A 490 16.88 3.33 -25.74
N ARG A 491 17.03 2.39 -24.81
CA ARG A 491 18.21 1.54 -24.69
C ARG A 491 18.41 0.67 -25.92
N LEU A 492 17.33 0.07 -26.40
CA LEU A 492 17.32 -0.84 -27.55
C LEU A 492 17.06 -0.15 -28.89
N ALA A 493 16.94 1.18 -28.90
CA ALA A 493 16.61 1.98 -30.09
C ALA A 493 15.31 1.54 -30.80
N LEU A 494 14.28 1.17 -30.03
CA LEU A 494 12.97 0.72 -30.51
C LEU A 494 11.95 1.87 -30.46
N ASP A 495 11.28 2.16 -31.57
CA ASP A 495 10.22 3.18 -31.71
C ASP A 495 10.48 4.46 -30.88
N LEU A 496 11.61 5.13 -31.12
CA LEU A 496 12.10 6.23 -30.29
C LEU A 496 11.09 7.38 -30.10
N LYS A 497 10.15 7.59 -31.03
CA LYS A 497 9.05 8.55 -30.86
C LYS A 497 8.08 8.14 -29.75
N MET A 498 7.65 6.88 -29.72
CA MET A 498 6.82 6.34 -28.65
C MET A 498 7.58 6.35 -27.31
N ALA A 499 8.87 6.04 -27.33
CA ALA A 499 9.73 6.14 -26.15
C ALA A 499 9.72 7.56 -25.58
N LEU A 500 9.87 8.57 -26.45
CA LEU A 500 9.83 9.97 -26.04
C LEU A 500 8.49 10.36 -25.42
N ASP A 501 7.38 9.89 -25.99
CA ASP A 501 6.05 10.18 -25.46
C ASP A 501 5.85 9.55 -24.07
N ASP A 502 6.26 8.29 -23.89
CA ASP A 502 6.25 7.60 -22.59
C ASP A 502 7.06 8.36 -21.54
N CYS A 503 8.27 8.81 -21.89
CA CYS A 503 9.12 9.57 -20.98
C CYS A 503 8.50 10.93 -20.58
N LYS A 504 7.89 11.65 -21.53
CA LYS A 504 7.22 12.93 -21.24
C LYS A 504 6.01 12.72 -20.32
N GLU A 505 5.20 11.71 -20.60
CA GLU A 505 4.04 11.39 -19.78
C GLU A 505 4.47 10.96 -18.37
N SER A 506 5.51 10.14 -18.24
CA SER A 506 6.10 9.77 -16.95
C SER A 506 6.56 10.98 -16.14
N VAL A 507 7.32 11.91 -16.75
CA VAL A 507 7.77 13.15 -16.08
C VAL A 507 6.58 14.01 -15.64
N SER A 508 5.52 14.06 -16.44
CA SER A 508 4.29 14.77 -16.11
C SER A 508 3.58 14.17 -14.89
N LEU A 509 3.48 12.83 -14.82
CA LEU A 509 2.75 12.13 -13.76
C LEU A 509 3.48 12.09 -12.41
N ASP A 510 4.81 11.90 -12.40
CA ASP A 510 5.57 11.80 -11.14
C ASP A 510 6.11 13.15 -10.62
N GLY A 511 5.72 14.25 -11.26
CA GLY A 511 6.34 15.56 -11.03
C GLY A 511 7.85 15.59 -11.36
N GLY A 512 8.30 14.65 -12.18
CA GLY A 512 9.69 14.27 -12.48
C GLY A 512 10.52 14.03 -11.22
N ALA A 513 10.49 12.84 -10.62
CA ALA A 513 11.16 11.68 -11.18
C ALA A 513 12.58 11.99 -11.71
N VAL A 514 13.65 11.92 -10.89
CA VAL A 514 15.04 12.03 -11.39
C VAL A 514 15.30 11.02 -12.50
N SER A 515 14.88 9.77 -12.31
CA SER A 515 15.02 8.70 -13.30
C SER A 515 14.19 8.96 -14.57
N ALA A 516 13.02 9.57 -14.44
CA ALA A 516 12.17 9.95 -15.57
C ALA A 516 12.80 11.07 -16.40
N ARG A 517 13.39 12.07 -15.74
CA ARG A 517 14.11 13.16 -16.42
C ARG A 517 15.40 12.69 -17.08
N ASP A 518 16.15 11.82 -16.42
CA ASP A 518 17.33 11.16 -16.99
C ASP A 518 16.96 10.38 -18.26
N SER A 519 15.95 9.50 -18.18
CA SER A 519 15.47 8.73 -19.33
C SER A 519 14.97 9.64 -20.47
N LEU A 520 14.29 10.75 -20.15
CA LEU A 520 13.84 11.74 -21.12
C LEU A 520 15.03 12.42 -21.84
N GLY A 521 16.10 12.74 -21.12
CA GLY A 521 17.34 13.27 -21.71
C GLY A 521 17.96 12.30 -22.71
N TRP A 522 18.06 11.02 -22.35
CA TRP A 522 18.55 9.98 -23.24
C TRP A 522 17.64 9.75 -24.46
N ALA A 523 16.31 9.85 -24.30
CA ALA A 523 15.37 9.79 -25.41
C ALA A 523 15.60 10.92 -26.43
N TYR A 524 15.80 12.16 -25.95
CA TYR A 524 16.14 13.28 -26.82
C TYR A 524 17.48 13.10 -27.52
N LEU A 525 18.52 12.61 -26.83
CA LEU A 525 19.81 12.32 -27.46
C LEU A 525 19.71 11.29 -28.59
N ARG A 526 18.91 10.24 -28.40
CA ARG A 526 18.68 9.22 -29.44
C ARG A 526 17.93 9.76 -30.65
N LEU A 527 17.13 10.80 -30.46
CA LEU A 527 16.42 11.53 -31.52
C LEU A 527 17.21 12.72 -32.08
N ASP A 528 18.49 12.83 -31.71
CA ASP A 528 19.40 13.90 -32.11
C ASP A 528 18.97 15.32 -31.70
N ASP A 529 18.21 15.44 -30.61
CA ASP A 529 17.83 16.72 -30.03
C ASP A 529 18.69 17.07 -28.81
N ALA A 530 19.92 17.49 -29.07
CA ALA A 530 20.87 17.83 -28.02
C ALA A 530 20.40 18.99 -27.11
N SER A 531 19.63 19.94 -27.66
CA SER A 531 19.13 21.10 -26.91
C SER A 531 18.10 20.70 -25.85
N ARG A 532 17.11 19.88 -26.22
CA ARG A 532 16.12 19.35 -25.27
C ARG A 532 16.71 18.30 -24.34
N ALA A 533 17.67 17.51 -24.81
CA ALA A 533 18.42 16.58 -23.96
C ALA A 533 19.14 17.32 -22.82
N LEU A 534 19.88 18.39 -23.14
CA LEU A 534 20.59 19.21 -22.16
C LEU A 534 19.65 19.68 -21.05
N LYS A 535 18.50 20.26 -21.41
CA LYS A 535 17.49 20.74 -20.45
C LYS A 535 16.93 19.63 -19.56
N ALA A 536 16.69 18.44 -20.11
CA ALA A 536 16.17 17.31 -19.34
C ALA A 536 17.22 16.80 -18.34
N PHE A 537 18.48 16.71 -18.75
CA PHE A 537 19.57 16.32 -17.85
C PHE A 537 19.85 17.36 -16.78
N ASP A 538 19.82 18.65 -17.11
CA ASP A 538 19.94 19.74 -16.11
C ASP A 538 18.87 19.59 -15.02
N ALA A 539 17.61 19.42 -15.41
CA ALA A 539 16.51 19.23 -14.47
C ALA A 539 16.61 17.91 -13.65
N ALA A 540 17.30 16.89 -14.14
CA ALA A 540 17.61 15.68 -13.36
C ALA A 540 18.74 15.95 -12.35
N ILE A 541 19.82 16.58 -12.81
CA ILE A 541 21.03 16.88 -12.03
C ILE A 541 20.76 17.86 -10.90
N GLU A 542 19.87 18.83 -11.12
CA GLU A 542 19.39 19.77 -10.08
C GLU A 542 18.80 19.04 -8.87
N ILE A 543 18.11 17.91 -9.07
CA ILE A 543 17.61 17.09 -7.95
C ILE A 543 18.74 16.22 -7.41
N LYS A 544 19.40 15.47 -8.30
CA LYS A 544 20.49 14.58 -7.93
C LYS A 544 21.44 14.38 -9.11
N PRO A 545 22.74 14.67 -8.96
CA PRO A 545 23.72 14.52 -10.03
C PRO A 545 24.06 13.04 -10.29
N LEU A 546 23.16 12.29 -10.93
CA LEU A 546 23.37 10.88 -11.25
C LEU A 546 24.49 10.71 -12.29
N PRO A 547 25.31 9.63 -12.21
CA PRO A 547 26.38 9.40 -13.17
C PRO A 547 25.90 9.32 -14.62
N MET A 548 24.76 8.65 -14.88
CA MET A 548 24.16 8.53 -16.22
C MET A 548 23.68 9.89 -16.75
N ALA A 549 23.08 10.72 -15.89
CA ALA A 549 22.60 12.05 -16.29
C ALA A 549 23.76 13.00 -16.62
N LEU A 550 24.84 12.96 -15.81
CA LEU A 550 26.06 13.71 -16.10
C LEU A 550 26.71 13.25 -17.41
N TYR A 551 26.80 11.94 -17.64
CA TYR A 551 27.35 11.39 -18.88
C TYR A 551 26.51 11.81 -20.09
N GLY A 552 25.19 11.67 -20.03
CA GLY A 552 24.28 12.09 -21.09
C GLY A 552 24.35 13.60 -21.34
N ARG A 553 24.43 14.41 -20.28
CA ARG A 553 24.58 15.86 -20.41
C ARG A 553 25.86 16.24 -21.14
N ALA A 554 26.97 15.55 -20.85
CA ALA A 554 28.22 15.76 -21.57
C ALA A 554 28.10 15.47 -23.07
N LEU A 555 27.42 14.38 -23.44
CA LEU A 555 27.17 14.07 -24.86
C LEU A 555 26.32 15.15 -25.54
N ALA A 556 25.28 15.65 -24.85
CA ALA A 556 24.47 16.75 -25.35
C ALA A 556 25.30 18.03 -25.54
N GLN A 557 26.16 18.36 -24.57
CA GLN A 557 27.06 19.51 -24.62
C GLN A 557 28.04 19.43 -25.79
N ARG A 558 28.64 18.26 -26.05
CA ARG A 558 29.52 18.06 -27.23
C ARG A 558 28.81 18.32 -28.54
N ARG A 559 27.59 17.78 -28.70
CA ARG A 559 26.77 18.04 -29.91
C ARG A 559 26.42 19.52 -30.08
N LEU A 560 26.40 20.29 -28.99
CA LEU A 560 26.19 21.74 -29.00
C LEU A 560 27.49 22.55 -29.06
N GLY A 561 28.67 21.90 -29.17
CA GLY A 561 29.98 22.57 -29.25
C GLY A 561 30.58 23.00 -27.90
N ASN A 562 30.00 22.59 -26.77
CA ASN A 562 30.43 23.00 -25.42
C ASN A 562 31.43 22.00 -24.78
N GLU A 563 32.61 21.82 -25.40
CA GLU A 563 33.58 20.78 -24.99
C GLU A 563 34.10 20.90 -23.55
N ASP A 564 34.32 22.12 -23.05
CA ASP A 564 34.81 22.33 -21.68
C ASP A 564 33.78 21.99 -20.60
N ALA A 565 32.48 22.17 -20.91
CA ALA A 565 31.42 21.70 -20.04
C ALA A 565 31.34 20.17 -20.08
N ALA A 566 31.42 19.59 -21.29
CA ALA A 566 31.34 18.15 -21.48
C ALA A 566 32.46 17.39 -20.76
N ARG A 567 33.69 17.91 -20.82
CA ARG A 567 34.83 17.31 -20.13
C ARG A 567 34.62 17.27 -18.61
N ARG A 568 34.12 18.36 -18.01
CA ARG A 568 33.82 18.43 -16.57
C ARG A 568 32.75 17.43 -16.16
N ASP A 569 31.70 17.29 -16.95
CA ASP A 569 30.61 16.35 -16.67
C ASP A 569 31.06 14.88 -16.81
N LEU A 570 31.89 14.55 -17.81
CA LEU A 570 32.48 13.21 -17.95
C LEU A 570 33.40 12.88 -16.77
N GLU A 571 34.23 13.82 -16.34
CA GLU A 571 35.09 13.66 -15.16
C GLU A 571 34.26 13.43 -13.89
N ALA A 572 33.19 14.21 -13.69
CA ALA A 572 32.28 14.04 -12.56
C ALA A 572 31.57 12.68 -12.58
N ALA A 573 31.07 12.25 -13.74
CA ALA A 573 30.46 10.94 -13.95
C ALA A 573 31.43 9.79 -13.63
N ARG A 574 32.66 9.83 -14.16
CA ARG A 574 33.70 8.80 -13.95
C ARG A 574 34.20 8.78 -12.50
N LYS A 575 34.22 9.92 -11.82
CA LYS A 575 34.55 10.00 -10.39
C LYS A 575 33.50 9.30 -9.53
N GLN A 576 32.21 9.43 -9.87
CA GLN A 576 31.15 8.70 -9.18
C GLN A 576 31.08 7.22 -9.56
N ARG A 577 31.43 6.89 -10.80
CA ARG A 577 31.34 5.53 -11.35
C ARG A 577 32.46 5.27 -12.37
N ARG A 578 33.51 4.62 -11.89
CA ARG A 578 34.77 4.44 -12.62
C ARG A 578 34.63 3.77 -14.00
N HIS A 579 33.70 2.83 -14.15
CA HIS A 579 33.48 2.05 -15.38
C HIS A 579 32.27 2.52 -16.18
N ILE A 580 31.86 3.78 -16.03
CA ILE A 580 30.62 4.27 -16.65
C ILE A 580 30.62 4.20 -18.17
N ASP A 581 31.75 4.42 -18.84
CA ASP A 581 31.84 4.30 -20.30
C ASP A 581 31.46 2.89 -20.79
N ASP A 582 31.94 1.84 -20.11
CA ASP A 582 31.61 0.46 -20.42
C ASP A 582 30.15 0.13 -20.10
N GLU A 583 29.61 0.71 -19.02
CA GLU A 583 28.20 0.55 -18.68
C GLU A 583 27.29 1.19 -19.73
N VAL A 584 27.55 2.43 -20.13
CA VAL A 584 26.80 3.13 -21.19
C VAL A 584 26.83 2.31 -22.49
N ARG A 585 28.02 1.82 -22.86
CA ARG A 585 28.21 0.96 -24.03
C ARG A 585 27.40 -0.35 -23.93
N LYS A 586 27.41 -1.02 -22.78
CA LYS A 586 26.62 -2.25 -22.54
C LYS A 586 25.13 -2.00 -22.58
N GLN A 587 24.68 -0.78 -22.26
CA GLN A 587 23.30 -0.36 -22.44
C GLN A 587 22.99 0.00 -23.91
N GLY A 588 23.91 -0.21 -24.85
CA GLY A 588 23.70 0.10 -26.28
C GLY A 588 23.61 1.59 -26.59
N LEU A 589 23.91 2.47 -25.63
CA LEU A 589 23.83 3.92 -25.74
C LEU A 589 25.11 4.50 -26.37
N PRO A 590 25.05 5.69 -26.99
CA PRO A 590 26.24 6.34 -27.54
C PRO A 590 27.25 6.66 -26.44
N VAL A 591 28.53 6.38 -26.67
CA VAL A 591 29.63 6.75 -25.76
C VAL A 591 30.40 7.97 -26.25
N ALA A 592 31.16 8.59 -25.34
CA ALA A 592 31.91 9.81 -25.60
C ALA A 592 32.96 9.67 -26.72
N GLU A 593 33.49 8.46 -26.97
CA GLU A 593 34.45 8.18 -28.04
C GLU A 593 33.79 8.17 -29.44
N ASP A 594 32.48 7.92 -29.52
CA ASP A 594 31.72 7.85 -30.78
C ASP A 594 31.16 9.21 -31.22
N ALA A 595 31.22 10.23 -30.36
CA ALA A 595 30.74 11.57 -30.69
C ALA A 595 31.83 12.33 -31.47
N PRO A 596 31.61 12.69 -32.75
CA PRO A 596 32.60 13.48 -33.48
C PRO A 596 32.84 14.80 -32.74
N ALA A 597 34.11 15.11 -32.45
CA ALA A 597 34.50 16.46 -32.05
C ALA A 597 33.98 17.40 -33.13
N ALA A 598 33.22 18.44 -32.75
CA ALA A 598 32.83 19.47 -33.69
C ALA A 598 34.08 19.92 -34.45
N ALA A 599 34.07 19.79 -35.78
CA ALA A 599 35.18 20.23 -36.61
C ALA A 599 35.48 21.66 -36.20
N SER A 600 36.70 21.88 -35.70
CA SER A 600 37.16 23.22 -35.38
C SER A 600 36.95 24.06 -36.62
N ALA A 601 36.11 25.09 -36.53
CA ALA A 601 36.14 26.19 -37.48
C ALA A 601 37.50 26.89 -37.29
N ALA A 602 38.53 26.30 -37.87
CA ALA A 602 39.86 26.85 -37.95
C ALA A 602 39.97 27.58 -39.29
N ALA A 603 40.15 28.89 -39.17
CA ALA A 603 40.80 29.79 -40.12
C ALA A 603 40.18 29.94 -41.53
N SER A 604 39.45 31.05 -41.69
CA SER A 604 39.82 32.14 -42.61
C SER A 604 39.05 33.41 -42.28
#